data_AF-A0A817DRE6-F1
#
_entry.id   AF-A0A817DRE6-F1
#
_cell.length_a   1.000
_cell.length_b   1.000
_cell.length_c   1.000
_cell.angle_alpha   90.00
_cell.angle_beta   90.00
_cell.angle_gamma   90.00
#
_symmetry.space_group_name_H-M   'P 1'
#
loop_
_entity.id
_entity.type
_entity.pdbx_description
1 polymer ?
#
loop_
_entity_poly.entity_id
_entity_poly.type
_entity_poly.pdbx_seq_one_letter_code
_entity_poly.pdbx_strand_id
1 'polypeptide(L)' 'MAFSMLRLVQLMMKTIRAYIETGEPMNKAEAYGIQSLGATLVNEIDVDYFNVVGFSIYHFCIQLKALLNNEIKF' A
#
# COMPACT_ATOMS: atom_id res chain seq x y z
N MET A 1 5.45 18.72 -4.30
CA MET A 1 4.98 17.58 -3.48
C MET A 1 3.82 16.98 -4.25
N ALA A 2 4.04 15.86 -4.94
CA ALA A 2 2.97 15.16 -5.63
C ALA A 2 2.20 14.34 -4.59
N PHE A 3 0.88 14.44 -4.59
CA PHE A 3 0.03 13.58 -3.76
C PHE A 3 0.00 12.20 -4.40
N SER A 4 0.43 11.18 -3.68
CA SER A 4 0.27 9.79 -4.09
C SER A 4 -1.08 9.27 -3.60
N MET A 5 -1.87 8.63 -4.46
CA MET A 5 -3.26 8.27 -4.15
C MET A 5 -3.61 6.84 -4.59
N LEU A 6 -4.33 6.14 -3.72
CA LEU A 6 -5.03 4.91 -4.02
C LEU A 6 -6.53 5.20 -4.05
N ARG A 7 -7.23 4.85 -5.13
CA ARG A 7 -8.69 4.96 -5.22
C ARG A 7 -9.33 3.59 -5.14
N LEU A 8 -10.27 3.43 -4.22
CA LEU A 8 -11.15 2.27 -4.19
C LEU A 8 -12.35 2.51 -5.12
N VAL A 9 -12.94 1.41 -5.60
CA VAL A 9 -14.23 1.47 -6.30
C VAL A 9 -15.32 1.98 -5.36
N GLN A 10 -16.44 2.43 -5.91
CA GLN A 10 -17.59 2.78 -5.07
C GLN A 10 -18.16 1.51 -4.42
N LEU A 11 -18.01 1.40 -3.10
CA LEU A 11 -18.37 0.20 -2.35
C LEU A 11 -19.83 0.25 -1.89
N MET A 12 -20.55 -0.86 -2.13
CA MET A 12 -21.84 -1.10 -1.50
C MET A 12 -21.63 -1.69 -0.10
N MET A 13 -22.54 -1.42 0.83
CA MET A 13 -22.49 -1.98 2.19
C MET A 13 -22.37 -3.51 2.22
N LYS A 14 -22.99 -4.21 1.26
CA LYS A 14 -22.86 -5.67 1.12
C LYS A 14 -21.42 -6.11 0.86
N THR A 15 -20.68 -5.38 0.03
CA THR A 15 -19.29 -5.67 -0.33
C THR A 15 -18.37 -5.40 0.85
N ILE A 16 -18.61 -4.30 1.58
CA ILE A 16 -17.87 -3.99 2.80
C ILE A 16 -18.05 -5.09 3.84
N ARG A 17 -19.29 -5.53 4.09
CA ARG A 17 -19.58 -6.62 5.03
C ARG A 17 -18.91 -7.93 4.62
N ALA A 18 -19.04 -8.31 3.35
CA ALA A 18 -18.39 -9.51 2.82
C ALA A 18 -16.86 -9.44 2.98
N TYR A 19 -16.26 -8.26 2.76
CA TYR A 19 -14.81 -8.09 2.98
C TYR A 19 -14.43 -8.21 4.46
N ILE A 20 -15.22 -7.63 5.38
CA ILE A 20 -15.00 -7.77 6.83
C ILE A 20 -15.11 -9.23 7.29
N GLU A 21 -16.11 -9.97 6.78
CA GLU A 21 -16.33 -11.38 7.11
C GLU A 21 -15.15 -12.29 6.73
N THR A 22 -14.30 -11.87 5.80
CA THR A 22 -13.08 -12.62 5.44
C THR A 22 -12.01 -12.58 6.53
N GLY A 23 -12.09 -11.63 7.46
CA GLY A 23 -11.06 -11.39 8.48
C GLY A 23 -9.78 -10.73 7.95
N GLU A 24 -9.60 -10.65 6.63
CA GLU A 24 -8.46 -10.00 5.97
C GLU A 24 -8.18 -8.57 6.45
N PRO A 25 -9.17 -7.70 6.72
CA PRO A 25 -8.89 -6.34 7.17
C PRO A 25 -8.43 -6.22 8.63
N MET A 26 -8.56 -7.27 9.46
CA MET A 26 -8.43 -7.16 10.93
C MET A 26 -7.00 -6.86 11.42
N ASN A 27 -5.98 -7.17 10.61
CA ASN A 27 -4.58 -6.97 10.96
C ASN A 27 -3.88 -5.94 10.06
N LYS A 28 -4.64 -5.14 9.33
CA LYS A 28 -4.12 -4.16 8.38
C LYS A 28 -4.38 -2.74 8.84
N ALA A 29 -3.43 -1.85 8.60
CA ALA A 29 -3.65 -0.42 8.79
C ALA A 29 -4.87 0.01 7.98
N GLU A 30 -5.70 0.86 8.56
CA GLU A 30 -6.93 1.38 7.92
C GLU A 30 -7.96 0.31 7.53
N ALA A 31 -7.87 -0.90 8.08
CA ALA A 31 -8.78 -2.02 7.82
C ALA A 31 -8.92 -2.37 6.32
N TYR A 32 -7.82 -2.22 5.57
CA TYR A 32 -7.75 -2.53 4.16
C TYR A 32 -6.36 -3.02 3.79
N GLY A 33 -6.25 -3.92 2.81
CA GLY A 33 -4.98 -4.18 2.16
C GLY A 33 -5.11 -4.44 0.68
N ILE A 34 -4.13 -3.94 -0.07
CA ILE A 34 -4.12 -4.01 -1.52
C ILE A 34 -3.88 -5.41 -2.10
N GLN A 35 -3.54 -6.38 -1.26
CA GLN A 35 -3.27 -7.77 -1.65
C GLN A 35 -4.49 -8.66 -1.39
N SER A 36 -4.55 -9.83 -2.05
CA SER A 36 -5.63 -10.81 -1.89
C SER A 36 -7.02 -10.23 -2.27
N LEU A 37 -8.05 -10.34 -1.44
CA LEU A 37 -9.41 -9.92 -1.77
C LEU A 37 -9.52 -8.40 -1.82
N GLY A 38 -8.74 -7.68 -1.01
CA GLY A 38 -8.73 -6.22 -1.06
C GLY A 38 -8.21 -5.65 -2.38
N ALA A 39 -7.43 -6.41 -3.15
CA ALA A 39 -7.01 -6.04 -4.51
C ALA A 39 -8.22 -5.83 -5.45
N THR A 40 -9.30 -6.59 -5.23
CA THR A 40 -10.52 -6.52 -6.05
C THR A 40 -11.31 -5.22 -5.83
N LEU A 41 -10.97 -4.47 -4.78
CA LEU A 41 -11.64 -3.21 -4.42
C LEU A 41 -10.92 -1.98 -5.00
N VAL A 42 -9.77 -2.16 -5.65
CA VAL A 42 -8.97 -1.06 -6.20
C VAL A 42 -9.52 -0.61 -7.55
N ASN A 43 -9.76 0.69 -7.68
CA ASN A 43 -10.10 1.33 -8.95
C ASN A 43 -8.86 1.88 -9.67
N GLU A 44 -7.95 2.51 -8.92
CA GLU A 44 -6.76 3.15 -9.49
C GLU A 44 -5.63 3.28 -8.46
N ILE A 45 -4.39 3.15 -8.93
CA ILE A 45 -3.17 3.29 -8.13
C ILE A 45 -2.28 4.34 -8.80
N ASP A 46 -2.13 5.50 -8.17
CA ASP A 46 -1.16 6.54 -8.52
C ASP A 46 -0.21 6.78 -7.34
N VAL A 47 0.53 5.74 -6.99
CA VAL A 47 1.44 5.67 -5.86
C VAL A 47 2.42 4.51 -6.09
N ASP A 48 3.59 4.54 -5.44
CA ASP A 48 4.47 3.37 -5.38
C ASP A 48 3.74 2.21 -4.71
N TYR A 49 3.46 1.15 -5.48
CA TYR A 49 2.78 -0.05 -5.01
C TYR A 49 3.47 -0.67 -3.79
N PHE A 50 4.80 -0.73 -3.77
CA PHE A 50 5.53 -1.33 -2.64
C PHE A 50 5.38 -0.48 -1.38
N ASN A 51 5.28 0.84 -1.54
CA ASN A 51 4.95 1.72 -0.44
C ASN A 51 3.55 1.43 0.13
N VAL A 52 2.55 1.14 -0.72
CA VAL A 52 1.20 0.74 -0.28
C VAL A 52 1.20 -0.64 0.40
N VAL A 53 2.02 -1.57 -0.06
CA VAL A 53 2.21 -2.86 0.60
C VAL A 53 2.85 -2.69 2.00
N GLY A 54 3.58 -1.59 2.22
CA GLY A 54 4.11 -1.19 3.52
C GLY A 54 5.64 -0.99 3.56
N PHE A 55 6.33 -1.09 2.43
CA PHE A 55 7.78 -0.86 2.38
C PHE A 55 8.25 -0.34 1.02
N SER A 56 8.80 0.87 0.99
CA SER A 56 9.34 1.52 -0.21
C SER A 56 10.66 0.88 -0.68
N ILE A 57 10.60 -0.24 -1.41
CA ILE A 57 11.78 -0.98 -1.89
C ILE A 57 12.70 -0.09 -2.73
N TYR A 58 12.15 0.66 -3.68
CA TYR A 58 12.95 1.51 -4.56
C TYR A 58 13.75 2.55 -3.76
N HIS A 59 13.06 3.26 -2.85
CA HIS A 59 13.70 4.25 -2.00
C HIS A 59 14.75 3.62 -1.09
N PHE A 60 14.44 2.47 -0.50
CA PHE A 60 15.38 1.71 0.33
C PHE A 60 16.65 1.34 -0.45
N CYS A 61 16.54 0.83 -1.68
CA CYS A 61 17.70 0.47 -2.49
C CYS A 61 18.58 1.68 -2.84
N ILE A 62 17.98 2.85 -3.12
CA ILE A 62 18.72 4.09 -3.36
C ILE A 62 19.51 4.50 -2.11
N GLN A 63 18.86 4.50 -0.94
CA GLN A 63 19.50 4.84 0.33
C GLN A 63 20.60 3.84 0.70
N LEU A 64 20.34 2.54 0.52
CA LEU A 64 21.30 1.48 0.78
C LEU A 64 22.56 1.63 -0.08
N LYS A 65 22.41 1.91 -1.38
CA LYS A 65 23.53 2.16 -2.27
C LYS A 65 24.37 3.36 -1.82
N ALA A 66 23.72 4.46 -1.44
CA ALA A 66 24.40 5.66 -0.99
C ALA A 66 25.16 5.43 0.34
N LEU A 67 24.58 4.65 1.27
CA LEU A 67 25.26 4.21 2.49
C LEU A 67 26.50 3.35 2.18
N LEU A 68 26.37 2.36 1.29
CA LEU A 68 27.48 1.49 0.90
C LEU A 68 28.61 2.26 0.20
N ASN A 69 28.28 3.33 -0.52
CA ASN A 69 29.25 4.22 -1.16
C ASN A 69 29.83 5.29 -0.21
N ASN A 70 29.43 5.33 1.07
CA ASN A 70 29.77 6.39 2.04
C ASN A 70 29.33 7.80 1.60
N GLU A 71 28.29 7.90 0.77
CA GLU A 71 27.73 9.17 0.30
C GLU A 71 26.78 9.80 1.33
N ILE A 72 26.35 9.03 2.34
CA ILE A 72 25.50 9.49 3.45
C ILE A 72 26.35 9.51 4.72
N LYS A 73 26.43 10.68 5.37
CA LYS A 73 27.01 10.86 6.71
C LYS A 73 25.89 11.18 7.69
N PHE A 74 25.86 10.45 8.80
CA PHE A 74 24.98 10.72 9.94
C PHE A 74 25.47 11.91 10.74
#